data_AF-A0A5S4ZU02-F1
#
_entry.id   AF-A0A5S4ZU02-F1
#
_cell.length_a   1.000
_cell.length_b   1.000
_cell.length_c   1.000
_cell.angle_alpha   90.00
_cell.angle_beta   90.00
_cell.angle_gamma   90.00
#
_symmetry.space_group_name_H-M   'P 1'
#
loop_
_entity.id
_entity.type
_entity.pdbx_description
1 polymer ?
#
loop_
_entity_poly.entity_id
_entity_poly.type
_entity_poly.pdbx_seq_one_letter_code
_entity_poly.pdbx_strand_id
1 'polypeptide(L)'
;MTGNQFLQGNEACTYGGLAAGALFFAGYPISPATEIAELCSNLLPAKGGVFIQMEDEIASIAAVIGASLGGMKAFTATSGPGLSLMQENIGLAIMAEVPCVIINVQRFGLSTGIATQPGQSDIMATRWGTHGDHSIIALAPSSVQECFDLTVEAFNLAERFRTPVVVLTDAVIAHLRESVYIPEQVKIINRTRPSGPVEGYRPYAPGENLVPVPPNFGDEYILRVTGLVHDEYGYSSDNPDVGGQLVNRLIDKIENYTRELPQPEYTGPENPDVIIISYGISARSALAAARRIRCQGISLGVLKLKTIWPFPEQAVAKICARAPRVVVAEMNKGQILREVKAAGITRAIGLNRTDTRVIMPGEIISYVKERCACATG
;
A
#
# COMPACT_ATOMS: atom_id res chain seq x y z
N MET A 1 10.97 12.59 17.86
CA MET A 1 12.06 11.58 17.89
C MET A 1 12.76 11.69 16.55
N THR A 2 14.08 11.89 16.51
CA THR A 2 14.89 12.06 15.28
C THR A 2 16.20 11.27 15.44
N GLY A 3 16.91 11.03 14.34
CA GLY A 3 18.13 10.22 14.31
C GLY A 3 17.88 8.72 14.25
N ASN A 4 18.90 7.93 14.57
CA ASN A 4 18.82 6.47 14.57
C ASN A 4 18.04 5.96 15.79
N GLN A 5 16.97 5.22 15.53
CA GLN A 5 16.10 4.60 16.52
C GLN A 5 16.08 3.09 16.30
N PHE A 6 15.99 2.29 17.36
CA PHE A 6 15.85 0.84 17.24
C PHE A 6 14.38 0.45 17.40
N LEU A 7 13.70 0.24 16.27
CA LEU A 7 12.24 0.13 16.20
C LEU A 7 11.79 -1.19 15.58
N GLN A 8 10.58 -1.61 15.94
CA GLN A 8 9.78 -2.59 15.23
C GLN A 8 9.14 -2.01 13.97
N GLY A 9 8.75 -2.87 13.02
CA GLY A 9 8.00 -2.45 11.83
C GLY A 9 6.71 -1.71 12.17
N ASN A 10 5.94 -2.20 13.15
CA ASN A 10 4.74 -1.53 13.65
C ASN A 10 5.04 -0.15 14.23
N GLU A 11 6.06 -0.04 15.08
CA GLU A 11 6.53 1.24 15.63
C GLU A 11 6.93 2.20 14.49
N ALA A 12 7.68 1.72 13.50
CA ALA A 12 8.13 2.50 12.36
C ALA A 12 6.97 3.04 11.50
N CYS A 13 5.92 2.24 11.26
CA CYS A 13 4.70 2.72 10.62
C CYS A 13 4.03 3.83 11.43
N THR A 14 3.86 3.65 12.75
CA THR A 14 3.27 4.69 13.62
C THR A 14 4.07 5.99 13.57
N TYR A 15 5.40 5.93 13.70
CA TYR A 15 6.24 7.12 13.62
C TYR A 15 6.24 7.73 12.22
N GLY A 16 6.12 6.94 11.15
CA GLY A 16 5.96 7.43 9.79
C GLY A 16 4.67 8.25 9.64
N GLY A 17 3.55 7.76 10.18
CA GLY A 17 2.29 8.50 10.18
C GLY A 17 2.37 9.80 10.98
N LEU A 18 2.94 9.75 12.20
CA LEU A 18 3.14 10.94 13.01
C LEU A 18 4.05 11.97 12.32
N ALA A 19 5.13 11.51 11.69
CA ALA A 19 6.03 12.36 10.91
C ALA A 19 5.32 13.00 9.72
N ALA A 20 4.38 12.28 9.10
CA ALA A 20 3.54 12.78 8.01
C ALA A 20 2.47 13.81 8.44
N GLY A 21 2.33 14.06 9.76
CA GLY A 21 1.33 14.93 10.35
C GLY A 21 -0.02 14.24 10.61
N ALA A 22 -0.06 12.90 10.65
CA ALA A 22 -1.26 12.17 11.01
C ALA A 22 -1.56 12.35 12.51
N LEU A 23 -2.76 12.86 12.79
CA LEU A 23 -3.18 13.21 14.16
C LEU A 23 -4.51 12.55 14.54
N PHE A 24 -5.05 11.65 13.72
CA PHE A 24 -6.26 10.89 14.04
C PHE A 24 -6.06 9.41 13.74
N PHE A 25 -6.33 8.56 14.74
CA PHE A 25 -6.38 7.12 14.59
C PHE A 25 -7.69 6.57 15.14
N ALA A 26 -8.34 5.72 14.36
CA ALA A 26 -9.42 4.87 14.84
C ALA A 26 -9.17 3.42 14.40
N GLY A 27 -9.30 2.47 15.31
CA GLY A 27 -8.97 1.08 15.03
C GLY A 27 -9.62 0.08 15.99
N TYR A 28 -9.65 -1.18 15.57
CA TYR A 28 -10.07 -2.32 16.37
C TYR A 28 -8.86 -3.23 16.64
N PRO A 29 -8.64 -3.72 17.87
CA PRO A 29 -7.47 -4.54 18.18
C PRO A 29 -7.44 -5.85 17.38
N ILE A 30 -6.40 -6.04 16.58
CA ILE A 30 -6.20 -7.26 15.79
C ILE A 30 -4.70 -7.56 15.64
N SER A 31 -4.27 -8.78 15.99
CA SER A 31 -2.89 -9.21 15.74
C SER A 31 -2.65 -9.36 14.23
N PRO A 32 -1.50 -8.95 13.68
CA PRO A 32 -0.30 -8.45 14.35
C PRO A 32 -0.15 -6.93 14.21
N ALA A 33 -1.26 -6.17 14.28
CA ALA A 33 -1.29 -4.72 14.14
C ALA A 33 -1.48 -3.96 15.46
N THR A 34 -1.69 -4.68 16.58
CA THR A 34 -2.09 -4.10 17.87
C THR A 34 -1.09 -3.07 18.41
N GLU A 35 0.22 -3.26 18.21
CA GLU A 35 1.25 -2.34 18.69
C GLU A 35 1.10 -0.94 18.06
N ILE A 36 0.55 -0.84 16.84
CA ILE A 36 0.27 0.46 16.20
C ILE A 36 -0.79 1.22 17.03
N ALA A 37 -1.90 0.55 17.36
CA ALA A 37 -2.96 1.13 18.17
C ALA A 37 -2.48 1.48 19.58
N GLU A 38 -1.71 0.59 20.21
CA GLU A 38 -1.13 0.81 21.55
C GLU A 38 -0.26 2.08 21.58
N LEU A 39 0.63 2.26 20.59
CA LEU A 39 1.45 3.46 20.49
C LEU A 39 0.62 4.71 20.22
N CYS A 40 -0.37 4.62 19.33
CA CYS A 40 -1.26 5.74 19.01
C CYS A 40 -2.05 6.20 20.23
N SER A 41 -2.45 5.28 21.12
CA SER A 41 -3.19 5.61 22.36
C SER A 41 -2.44 6.55 23.29
N ASN A 42 -1.10 6.50 23.26
CA ASN A 42 -0.23 7.36 24.06
C ASN A 42 0.26 8.57 23.26
N LEU A 43 0.72 8.36 22.02
CA LEU A 43 1.44 9.37 21.24
C LEU A 43 0.50 10.42 20.63
N LEU A 44 -0.71 10.05 20.22
CA LEU A 44 -1.63 11.00 19.58
C LEU A 44 -2.17 12.03 20.58
N PRO A 45 -2.72 11.65 21.76
CA PRO A 45 -3.17 12.63 22.75
C PRO A 45 -2.05 13.57 23.20
N ALA A 46 -0.83 13.06 23.36
CA ALA A 46 0.34 13.86 23.72
C ALA A 46 0.73 14.91 22.64
N LYS A 47 0.22 14.77 21.42
CA LYS A 47 0.44 15.69 20.29
C LYS A 47 -0.81 16.48 19.90
N GLY A 48 -1.85 16.47 20.74
CA GLY A 48 -3.14 17.11 20.45
C GLY A 48 -3.96 16.39 19.36
N GLY A 49 -3.59 15.16 19.02
CA GLY A 49 -4.35 14.27 18.16
C GLY A 49 -5.37 13.44 18.93
N VAL A 50 -6.08 12.59 18.21
CA VAL A 50 -7.17 11.76 18.73
C VAL A 50 -6.89 10.29 18.44
N PHE A 51 -7.04 9.46 19.47
CA PHE A 51 -7.06 8.01 19.37
C PHE A 51 -8.44 7.51 19.79
N ILE A 52 -9.02 6.61 18.99
CA ILE A 52 -10.29 5.96 19.32
C ILE A 52 -10.15 4.46 19.07
N GLN A 53 -10.43 3.65 20.09
CA GLN A 53 -10.69 2.23 19.88
C GLN A 53 -12.17 2.08 19.51
N MET A 54 -12.44 1.65 18.29
CA MET A 54 -13.81 1.42 17.83
C MET A 54 -14.28 0.01 18.20
N GLU A 55 -15.57 -0.23 18.04
CA GLU A 55 -16.25 -1.50 18.32
C GLU A 55 -15.91 -2.61 17.32
N ASP A 56 -15.57 -2.24 16.08
CA ASP A 56 -15.14 -3.14 15.00
C ASP A 56 -14.36 -2.39 13.90
N GLU A 57 -13.89 -3.11 12.89
CA GLU A 57 -13.18 -2.53 11.75
C GLU A 57 -14.06 -1.68 10.81
N ILE A 58 -15.37 -1.89 10.78
CA ILE A 58 -16.32 -1.10 9.97
C ILE A 58 -16.38 0.32 10.55
N ALA A 59 -16.62 0.42 11.86
CA ALA A 59 -16.64 1.66 12.60
C ALA A 59 -15.27 2.35 12.61
N SER A 60 -14.17 1.58 12.66
CA SER A 60 -12.80 2.08 12.54
C SER A 60 -12.58 2.89 11.26
N ILE A 61 -12.85 2.31 10.10
CA ILE A 61 -12.63 3.01 8.83
C ILE A 61 -13.66 4.13 8.61
N ALA A 62 -14.90 3.98 9.08
CA ALA A 62 -15.91 5.04 9.03
C ALA A 62 -15.48 6.28 9.83
N ALA A 63 -14.94 6.10 11.04
CA ALA A 63 -14.40 7.18 11.85
C ALA A 63 -13.20 7.86 11.19
N VAL A 64 -12.30 7.09 10.55
CA VAL A 64 -11.17 7.63 9.78
C VAL A 64 -11.64 8.49 8.60
N ILE A 65 -12.63 8.02 7.84
CA ILE A 65 -13.22 8.78 6.73
C ILE A 65 -13.83 10.09 7.25
N GLY A 66 -14.61 10.03 8.34
CA GLY A 66 -15.21 11.21 8.97
C GLY A 66 -14.16 12.22 9.43
N ALA A 67 -13.11 11.77 10.11
CA ALA A 67 -12.01 12.63 10.55
C ALA A 67 -11.26 13.29 9.38
N SER A 68 -11.08 12.55 8.28
CA SER A 68 -10.45 13.09 7.07
C SER A 68 -11.32 14.12 6.37
N LEU A 69 -12.65 13.93 6.34
CA LEU A 69 -13.60 14.93 5.86
C LEU A 69 -13.62 16.19 6.76
N GLY A 70 -13.30 16.04 8.05
CA GLY A 70 -13.05 17.16 8.96
C GLY A 70 -11.68 17.83 8.78
N GLY A 71 -10.82 17.32 7.89
CA GLY A 71 -9.53 17.92 7.54
C GLY A 71 -8.31 17.30 8.19
N MET A 72 -8.46 16.25 9.00
CA MET A 72 -7.32 15.59 9.63
C MET A 72 -6.67 14.57 8.68
N LYS A 73 -5.36 14.41 8.76
CA LYS A 73 -4.70 13.20 8.26
C LYS A 73 -5.04 12.06 9.21
N ALA A 74 -5.89 11.16 8.74
CA ALA A 74 -6.46 10.07 9.52
C ALA A 74 -6.03 8.71 8.97
N PHE A 75 -5.86 7.74 9.86
CA PHE A 75 -5.44 6.39 9.49
C PHE A 75 -5.97 5.32 10.45
N THR A 76 -5.92 4.08 9.98
CA THR A 76 -6.22 2.88 10.77
C THR A 76 -5.13 1.82 10.53
N ALA A 77 -5.13 0.80 11.38
CA ALA A 77 -4.29 -0.38 11.22
C ALA A 77 -5.13 -1.64 11.42
N THR A 78 -4.90 -2.64 10.57
CA THR A 78 -5.68 -3.88 10.57
C THR A 78 -4.85 -5.05 9.99
N SER A 79 -5.50 -6.20 9.80
CA SER A 79 -4.99 -7.37 9.08
C SER A 79 -6.09 -7.89 8.14
N GLY A 80 -5.77 -8.84 7.25
CA GLY A 80 -6.72 -9.55 6.37
C GLY A 80 -8.21 -9.60 6.77
N PRO A 81 -8.61 -10.15 7.95
CA PRO A 81 -10.02 -10.19 8.35
C PRO A 81 -10.67 -8.81 8.46
N GLY A 82 -9.98 -7.87 9.09
CA GLY A 82 -10.48 -6.51 9.23
C GLY A 82 -10.46 -5.74 7.92
N LEU A 83 -9.45 -5.98 7.05
CA LEU A 83 -9.46 -5.45 5.68
C LEU A 83 -10.69 -5.91 4.90
N SER A 84 -11.16 -7.14 5.09
CA SER A 84 -12.42 -7.61 4.49
C SER A 84 -13.65 -6.86 5.00
N LEU A 85 -13.69 -6.52 6.28
CA LEU A 85 -14.79 -5.73 6.86
C LEU A 85 -14.77 -4.26 6.40
N MET A 86 -13.59 -3.70 6.12
CA MET A 86 -13.44 -2.31 5.68
C MET A 86 -13.85 -2.06 4.21
N GLN A 87 -14.06 -3.09 3.39
CA GLN A 87 -14.16 -2.95 1.92
C GLN A 87 -15.27 -2.01 1.45
N GLU A 88 -16.44 -2.02 2.08
CA GLU A 88 -17.54 -1.14 1.70
C GLU A 88 -17.16 0.34 1.91
N ASN A 89 -16.58 0.64 3.06
CA ASN A 89 -16.12 1.98 3.39
C ASN A 89 -14.88 2.42 2.59
N ILE A 90 -14.01 1.49 2.19
CA ILE A 90 -12.93 1.80 1.23
C ILE A 90 -13.53 2.26 -0.10
N GLY A 91 -14.59 1.60 -0.58
CA GLY A 91 -15.33 2.02 -1.77
C GLY A 91 -15.94 3.41 -1.59
N LEU A 92 -16.54 3.70 -0.44
CA LEU A 92 -17.04 5.03 -0.09
C LEU A 92 -15.92 6.08 -0.11
N ALA A 93 -14.75 5.78 0.48
CA ALA A 93 -13.62 6.71 0.51
C ALA A 93 -13.08 7.01 -0.89
N ILE A 94 -13.08 6.02 -1.79
CA ILE A 94 -12.71 6.23 -3.20
C ILE A 94 -13.75 7.11 -3.90
N MET A 95 -15.04 6.76 -3.79
CA MET A 95 -16.14 7.50 -4.42
C MET A 95 -16.19 8.96 -3.95
N ALA A 96 -16.08 9.19 -2.64
CA ALA A 96 -16.10 10.52 -2.04
C ALA A 96 -14.74 11.25 -2.06
N GLU A 97 -13.71 10.62 -2.63
CA GLU A 97 -12.34 11.17 -2.75
C GLU A 97 -11.74 11.61 -1.41
N VAL A 98 -11.92 10.76 -0.40
CA VAL A 98 -11.47 10.98 0.96
C VAL A 98 -10.11 10.33 1.17
N PRO A 99 -9.05 11.12 1.39
CA PRO A 99 -7.72 10.57 1.60
C PRO A 99 -7.57 10.02 3.02
N CYS A 100 -7.08 8.79 3.13
CA CYS A 100 -6.72 8.17 4.39
C CYS A 100 -5.69 7.07 4.17
N VAL A 101 -5.05 6.61 5.24
CA VAL A 101 -4.08 5.52 5.17
C VAL A 101 -4.58 4.30 5.94
N ILE A 102 -4.46 3.12 5.34
CA ILE A 102 -4.78 1.83 5.96
C ILE A 102 -3.50 1.02 6.03
N ILE A 103 -3.00 0.77 7.24
CA ILE A 103 -1.86 -0.13 7.44
C ILE A 103 -2.40 -1.55 7.57
N ASN A 104 -2.29 -2.34 6.51
CA ASN A 104 -2.65 -3.76 6.53
C ASN A 104 -1.42 -4.60 6.86
N VAL A 105 -1.35 -5.10 8.09
CA VAL A 105 -0.32 -6.02 8.55
C VAL A 105 -0.73 -7.43 8.21
N GLN A 106 -0.28 -7.93 7.06
CA GLN A 106 -0.70 -9.23 6.55
C GLN A 106 -0.28 -10.38 7.47
N ARG A 107 -1.21 -11.28 7.73
CA ARG A 107 -0.99 -12.54 8.46
C ARG A 107 -1.54 -13.72 7.66
N PHE A 108 -1.31 -14.93 8.14
CA PHE A 108 -1.77 -16.13 7.45
C PHE A 108 -3.31 -16.23 7.48
N GLY A 109 -3.95 -16.14 6.31
CA GLY A 109 -5.38 -16.44 6.09
C GLY A 109 -5.61 -17.87 5.57
N LEU A 110 -6.82 -18.25 5.12
CA LEU A 110 -8.08 -17.52 4.96
C LEU A 110 -8.89 -17.43 6.27
N SER A 111 -9.92 -16.57 6.31
CA SER A 111 -10.74 -16.32 7.50
C SER A 111 -9.85 -15.92 8.69
N THR A 112 -10.09 -16.41 9.91
CA THR A 112 -9.20 -16.19 11.07
C THR A 112 -7.76 -16.60 10.76
N GLY A 113 -7.60 -17.67 9.98
CA GLY A 113 -6.32 -18.25 9.60
C GLY A 113 -5.49 -18.64 10.83
N ILE A 114 -4.18 -18.37 10.77
CA ILE A 114 -3.27 -18.57 11.90
C ILE A 114 -2.75 -17.19 12.30
N ALA A 115 -3.43 -16.56 13.25
CA ALA A 115 -3.26 -15.15 13.59
C ALA A 115 -1.82 -14.74 13.98
N THR A 116 -1.02 -15.68 14.48
CA THR A 116 0.35 -15.46 14.94
C THR A 116 1.41 -15.75 13.87
N GLN A 117 0.99 -16.18 12.68
CA GLN A 117 1.89 -16.60 11.61
C GLN A 117 1.81 -15.67 10.40
N PRO A 118 2.92 -15.48 9.66
CA PRO A 118 2.96 -14.56 8.55
C PRO A 118 2.28 -15.10 7.30
N GLY A 119 1.80 -14.18 6.46
CA GLY A 119 1.25 -14.43 5.14
C GLY A 119 1.36 -13.18 4.29
N GLN A 120 1.29 -13.34 2.96
CA GLN A 120 1.30 -12.24 1.99
C GLN A 120 0.17 -12.43 0.97
N SER A 121 -1.02 -12.82 1.44
CA SER A 121 -2.15 -13.26 0.60
C SER A 121 -3.23 -12.21 0.37
N ASP A 122 -3.05 -10.99 0.86
CA ASP A 122 -4.09 -9.96 0.81
C ASP A 122 -3.94 -9.04 -0.42
N ILE A 123 -3.02 -9.35 -1.34
CA ILE A 123 -2.70 -8.53 -2.51
C ILE A 123 -3.93 -8.27 -3.38
N MET A 124 -4.65 -9.32 -3.76
CA MET A 124 -5.86 -9.19 -4.58
C MET A 124 -7.04 -8.63 -3.80
N ALA A 125 -7.18 -8.94 -2.52
CA ALA A 125 -8.22 -8.33 -1.67
C ALA A 125 -8.00 -6.82 -1.52
N THR A 126 -6.76 -6.35 -1.61
CA THR A 126 -6.46 -4.91 -1.59
C THR A 126 -6.91 -4.21 -2.87
N ARG A 127 -6.80 -4.85 -4.05
CA ARG A 127 -7.24 -4.27 -5.33
C ARG A 127 -8.70 -4.50 -5.67
N TRP A 128 -9.24 -5.66 -5.31
CA TRP A 128 -10.54 -6.13 -5.80
C TRP A 128 -11.49 -6.51 -4.67
N GLY A 129 -11.17 -6.12 -3.43
CA GLY A 129 -12.04 -6.42 -2.29
C GLY A 129 -13.31 -5.57 -2.26
N THR A 130 -13.23 -4.31 -2.71
CA THR A 130 -14.40 -3.45 -2.84
C THR A 130 -15.06 -3.61 -4.20
N HIS A 131 -16.36 -3.31 -4.27
CA HIS A 131 -17.17 -3.51 -5.46
C HIS A 131 -17.04 -2.35 -6.45
N GLY A 132 -17.22 -2.64 -7.74
CA GLY A 132 -17.12 -1.66 -8.83
C GLY A 132 -15.68 -1.45 -9.34
N ASP A 133 -15.57 -0.86 -10.51
CA ASP A 133 -14.27 -0.54 -11.13
C ASP A 133 -13.62 0.63 -10.40
N HIS A 134 -12.37 0.44 -10.00
CA HIS A 134 -11.61 1.45 -9.28
C HIS A 134 -10.10 1.23 -9.43
N SER A 135 -9.33 2.27 -9.13
CA SER A 135 -7.89 2.19 -8.91
C SER A 135 -7.60 2.49 -7.43
N ILE A 136 -6.59 1.84 -6.88
CA ILE A 136 -6.15 2.01 -5.49
C ILE A 136 -4.63 1.97 -5.44
N ILE A 137 -4.07 2.76 -4.51
CA ILE A 137 -2.62 2.77 -4.27
C ILE A 137 -2.31 1.81 -3.12
N ALA A 138 -1.40 0.87 -3.37
CA ALA A 138 -0.90 -0.04 -2.35
C ALA A 138 0.63 -0.11 -2.38
N LEU A 139 1.26 0.15 -1.24
CA LEU A 139 2.72 0.12 -1.05
C LEU A 139 3.12 -1.07 -0.17
N ALA A 140 4.22 -1.76 -0.47
CA ALA A 140 4.69 -2.93 0.27
C ALA A 140 6.13 -2.71 0.79
N PRO A 141 6.31 -2.32 2.07
CA PRO A 141 7.64 -2.20 2.65
C PRO A 141 8.33 -3.55 2.78
N SER A 142 9.64 -3.59 2.56
CA SER A 142 10.47 -4.80 2.67
C SER A 142 11.44 -4.78 3.87
N SER A 143 11.46 -3.70 4.64
CA SER A 143 12.30 -3.52 5.83
C SER A 143 11.61 -2.60 6.84
N VAL A 144 12.14 -2.52 8.06
CA VAL A 144 11.60 -1.61 9.08
C VAL A 144 11.83 -0.14 8.68
N GLN A 145 12.96 0.17 8.02
CA GLN A 145 13.18 1.50 7.44
C GLN A 145 12.10 1.84 6.41
N GLU A 146 11.78 0.89 5.51
CA GLU A 146 10.74 1.12 4.51
C GLU A 146 9.34 1.20 5.12
N CYS A 147 9.07 0.57 6.27
CA CYS A 147 7.82 0.78 7.01
C CYS A 147 7.66 2.26 7.39
N PHE A 148 8.71 2.93 7.85
CA PHE A 148 8.67 4.38 8.10
C PHE A 148 8.52 5.17 6.79
N ASP A 149 9.44 4.96 5.83
CA ASP A 149 9.53 5.77 4.62
C ASP A 149 8.25 5.67 3.75
N LEU A 150 7.74 4.45 3.54
CA LEU A 150 6.55 4.22 2.72
C LEU A 150 5.26 4.57 3.45
N THR A 151 5.24 4.62 4.80
CA THR A 151 4.08 5.16 5.50
C THR A 151 4.01 6.67 5.34
N VAL A 152 5.13 7.38 5.43
CA VAL A 152 5.17 8.82 5.11
C VAL A 152 4.70 9.06 3.67
N GLU A 153 5.21 8.29 2.73
CA GLU A 153 4.82 8.40 1.33
C GLU A 153 3.34 8.05 1.12
N ALA A 154 2.79 7.06 1.83
CA ALA A 154 1.37 6.72 1.75
C ALA A 154 0.46 7.92 2.11
N PHE A 155 0.80 8.69 3.15
CA PHE A 155 0.06 9.91 3.48
C PHE A 155 0.22 10.98 2.40
N ASN A 156 1.42 11.15 1.84
CA ASN A 156 1.64 12.10 0.75
C ASN A 156 0.80 11.74 -0.49
N LEU A 157 0.76 10.46 -0.86
CA LEU A 157 -0.01 9.95 -1.98
C LEU A 157 -1.51 10.06 -1.72
N ALA A 158 -1.97 9.75 -0.50
CA ALA A 158 -3.37 9.91 -0.11
C ALA A 158 -3.81 11.37 -0.34
N GLU A 159 -3.06 12.33 0.21
CA GLU A 159 -3.36 13.76 0.07
C GLU A 159 -3.23 14.25 -1.39
N ARG A 160 -2.26 13.74 -2.15
CA ARG A 160 -2.01 14.09 -3.56
C ARG A 160 -3.12 13.61 -4.49
N PHE A 161 -3.64 12.39 -4.28
CA PHE A 161 -4.61 11.73 -5.15
C PHE A 161 -6.04 11.77 -4.61
N ARG A 162 -6.25 12.29 -3.40
CA ARG A 162 -7.56 12.33 -2.72
C ARG A 162 -8.22 10.94 -2.73
N THR A 163 -7.54 9.95 -2.16
CA THR A 163 -7.97 8.54 -2.20
C THR A 163 -7.36 7.76 -1.01
N PRO A 164 -7.97 6.65 -0.54
CA PRO A 164 -7.32 5.76 0.40
C PRO A 164 -6.04 5.14 -0.17
N VAL A 165 -5.01 5.02 0.68
CA VAL A 165 -3.74 4.36 0.36
C VAL A 165 -3.46 3.25 1.36
N VAL A 166 -3.08 2.07 0.87
CA VAL A 166 -2.80 0.90 1.72
C VAL A 166 -1.31 0.67 1.87
N VAL A 167 -0.83 0.54 3.11
CA VAL A 167 0.52 0.05 3.41
C VAL A 167 0.42 -1.44 3.74
N LEU A 168 0.81 -2.28 2.78
CA LEU A 168 0.80 -3.74 2.85
C LEU A 168 2.12 -4.28 3.42
N THR A 169 2.27 -4.21 4.74
CA THR A 169 3.37 -4.91 5.44
C THR A 169 2.97 -6.36 5.74
N ASP A 170 3.82 -7.11 6.43
CA ASP A 170 3.56 -8.49 6.85
C ASP A 170 4.00 -8.72 8.30
N ALA A 171 3.43 -9.76 8.93
CA ALA A 171 3.65 -10.07 10.35
C ALA A 171 5.12 -10.28 10.73
N VAL A 172 6.00 -10.62 9.76
CA VAL A 172 7.44 -10.73 10.05
C VAL A 172 8.06 -9.35 10.13
N ILE A 173 7.86 -8.51 9.11
CA ILE A 173 8.40 -7.15 9.10
C ILE A 173 7.84 -6.32 10.25
N ALA A 174 6.55 -6.44 10.54
CA ALA A 174 5.86 -5.75 11.62
C ALA A 174 6.53 -5.92 12.98
N HIS A 175 6.98 -7.13 13.30
CA HIS A 175 7.60 -7.46 14.60
C HIS A 175 9.13 -7.48 14.58
N LEU A 176 9.74 -7.44 13.40
CA LEU A 176 11.18 -7.36 13.25
C LEU A 176 11.69 -6.03 13.82
N ARG A 177 12.80 -6.05 14.57
CA ARG A 177 13.51 -4.85 15.02
C ARG A 177 14.75 -4.55 14.18
N GLU A 178 14.88 -3.31 13.73
CA GLU A 178 16.07 -2.81 13.02
C GLU A 178 16.40 -1.38 13.45
N SER A 179 17.60 -0.92 13.10
CA SER A 179 17.93 0.50 13.19
C SER A 179 17.20 1.25 12.07
N VAL A 180 16.40 2.24 12.43
CA VAL A 180 15.64 3.13 11.56
C VAL A 180 16.17 4.55 11.72
N TYR A 181 16.54 5.19 10.63
CA TYR A 181 16.86 6.61 10.62
C TYR A 181 15.58 7.43 10.42
N ILE A 182 15.25 8.25 11.41
CA ILE A 182 14.14 9.21 11.35
C ILE A 182 14.73 10.60 11.09
N PRO A 183 14.49 11.22 9.92
CA PRO A 183 14.99 12.56 9.65
C PRO A 183 14.26 13.61 10.50
N GLU A 184 14.88 14.78 10.69
CA GLU A 184 14.24 15.90 11.41
C GLU A 184 13.02 16.44 10.66
N GLN A 185 13.06 16.38 9.34
CA GLN A 185 11.99 16.81 8.46
C GLN A 185 11.79 15.75 7.37
N VAL A 186 10.53 15.45 7.09
CA VAL A 186 10.12 14.63 5.95
C VAL A 186 9.41 15.51 4.93
N LYS A 187 9.37 15.08 3.67
CA LYS A 187 8.53 15.72 2.66
C LYS A 187 7.06 15.53 3.06
N ILE A 188 6.33 16.63 3.17
CA ILE A 188 4.90 16.63 3.47
C ILE A 188 4.13 17.24 2.32
N ILE A 189 3.18 16.48 1.79
CA ILE A 189 2.11 16.97 0.92
C ILE A 189 0.86 17.12 1.79
N ASN A 190 0.23 18.30 1.71
CA ASN A 190 -1.07 18.57 2.30
C ASN A 190 -2.05 18.80 1.15
N ARG A 191 -3.28 18.31 1.28
CA ARG A 191 -4.33 18.55 0.29
C ARG A 191 -4.56 20.05 0.08
N THR A 192 -4.74 20.44 -1.17
CA THR A 192 -5.12 21.81 -1.55
C THR A 192 -6.48 22.16 -0.94
N ARG A 193 -6.63 23.40 -0.51
CA ARG A 193 -7.87 23.96 0.06
C ARG A 193 -8.57 24.82 -0.99
N PRO A 194 -9.91 24.87 -1.01
CA PRO A 194 -10.65 25.79 -1.87
C PRO A 194 -10.19 27.22 -1.69
N SER A 195 -10.27 27.99 -2.77
CA SER A 195 -10.08 29.43 -2.75
C SER A 195 -11.02 30.08 -3.78
N GLY A 196 -11.37 31.34 -3.56
CA GLY A 196 -12.28 32.08 -4.44
C GLY A 196 -13.75 32.05 -3.98
N PRO A 197 -14.70 32.43 -4.86
CA PRO A 197 -16.10 32.60 -4.49
C PRO A 197 -16.76 31.33 -3.97
N VAL A 198 -17.55 31.47 -2.91
CA VAL A 198 -18.33 30.37 -2.30
C VAL A 198 -19.53 30.02 -3.17
N GLU A 199 -20.18 31.01 -3.77
CA GLU A 199 -21.35 30.82 -4.62
C GLU A 199 -20.97 30.06 -5.90
N GLY A 200 -21.69 28.98 -6.18
CA GLY A 200 -21.44 28.13 -7.35
C GLY A 200 -20.18 27.27 -7.27
N TYR A 201 -19.54 27.15 -6.11
CA TYR A 201 -18.39 26.27 -5.94
C TYR A 201 -18.74 24.81 -6.26
N ARG A 202 -17.85 24.13 -6.98
CA ARG A 202 -17.99 22.73 -7.43
C ARG A 202 -16.92 21.86 -6.76
N PRO A 203 -17.22 21.24 -5.60
CA PRO A 203 -16.23 20.49 -4.82
C PRO A 203 -15.58 19.31 -5.55
N TYR A 204 -16.28 18.73 -6.52
CA TYR A 204 -15.85 17.55 -7.29
C TYR A 204 -15.48 17.89 -8.74
N ALA A 205 -15.45 19.18 -9.10
CA ALA A 205 -14.95 19.58 -10.41
C ALA A 205 -13.47 19.17 -10.56
N PRO A 206 -13.08 18.54 -11.69
CA PRO A 206 -11.71 18.10 -11.89
C PRO A 206 -10.75 19.29 -11.82
N GLY A 207 -9.80 19.24 -10.87
CA GLY A 207 -8.72 20.21 -10.77
C GLY A 207 -7.50 19.81 -11.58
N GLU A 208 -6.34 20.31 -11.15
CA GLU A 208 -5.06 19.89 -11.73
C GLU A 208 -4.87 18.37 -11.56
N ASN A 209 -4.41 17.71 -12.63
CA ASN A 209 -4.17 16.28 -12.65
C ASN A 209 -5.41 15.43 -12.27
N LEU A 210 -6.61 15.92 -12.63
CA LEU A 210 -7.91 15.26 -12.41
C LEU A 210 -8.35 15.14 -10.94
N VAL A 211 -7.60 15.76 -10.02
CA VAL A 211 -7.87 15.73 -8.58
C VAL A 211 -8.69 16.96 -8.19
N PRO A 212 -9.88 16.80 -7.59
CA PRO A 212 -10.69 17.93 -7.18
C PRO A 212 -10.21 18.50 -5.83
N VAL A 213 -10.80 19.63 -5.45
CA VAL A 213 -10.39 20.38 -4.25
C VAL A 213 -11.59 20.50 -3.29
N PRO A 214 -12.14 19.41 -2.74
CA PRO A 214 -13.26 19.54 -1.82
C PRO A 214 -12.84 20.26 -0.52
N PRO A 215 -13.73 21.11 0.06
CA PRO A 215 -13.52 21.69 1.39
C PRO A 215 -13.56 20.62 2.48
N ASN A 216 -13.34 21.02 3.72
CA ASN A 216 -13.61 20.21 4.90
C ASN A 216 -15.01 20.51 5.42
N PHE A 217 -15.59 19.59 6.18
CA PHE A 217 -16.77 19.91 6.97
C PHE A 217 -16.47 21.01 7.98
N GLY A 218 -17.38 21.99 8.04
CA GLY A 218 -17.24 23.18 8.90
C GLY A 218 -16.64 24.40 8.18
N ASP A 219 -16.17 24.26 6.94
CA ASP A 219 -15.78 25.40 6.12
C ASP A 219 -16.99 26.19 5.59
N GLU A 220 -16.71 27.37 5.00
CA GLU A 220 -17.72 28.22 4.35
C GLU A 220 -18.30 27.63 3.05
N TYR A 221 -17.59 26.69 2.43
CA TYR A 221 -18.00 26.02 1.18
C TYR A 221 -18.91 24.83 1.48
N ILE A 222 -19.95 24.65 0.66
CA ILE A 222 -20.86 23.51 0.79
C ILE A 222 -20.20 22.25 0.20
N LEU A 223 -20.16 21.17 1.00
CA LEU A 223 -19.78 19.83 0.56
C LEU A 223 -20.92 18.85 0.79
N ARG A 224 -21.20 18.04 -0.23
CA ARG A 224 -22.14 16.92 -0.17
C ARG A 224 -21.37 15.63 -0.41
N VAL A 225 -21.30 14.79 0.61
CA VAL A 225 -20.62 13.50 0.54
C VAL A 225 -21.66 12.41 0.32
N THR A 226 -21.45 11.57 -0.69
CA THR A 226 -22.36 10.46 -1.01
C THR A 226 -21.59 9.29 -1.62
N GLY A 227 -22.08 8.07 -1.39
CA GLY A 227 -21.60 6.86 -2.08
C GLY A 227 -22.22 6.66 -3.47
N LEU A 228 -23.18 7.50 -3.86
CA LEU A 228 -23.78 7.45 -5.18
C LEU A 228 -22.91 8.15 -6.23
N VAL A 229 -23.10 7.79 -7.50
CA VAL A 229 -22.65 8.60 -8.62
C VAL A 229 -23.15 10.03 -8.43
N HIS A 230 -22.26 11.00 -8.58
CA HIS A 230 -22.55 12.40 -8.33
C HIS A 230 -21.93 13.32 -9.39
N ASP A 231 -22.56 14.47 -9.58
CA ASP A 231 -22.03 15.55 -10.40
C ASP A 231 -20.93 16.34 -9.67
N GLU A 232 -20.37 17.34 -10.33
CA GLU A 232 -19.29 18.18 -9.79
C GLU A 232 -19.70 19.00 -8.54
N TYR A 233 -20.99 19.14 -8.27
CA TYR A 233 -21.54 19.82 -7.09
C TYR A 233 -21.82 18.84 -5.93
N GLY A 234 -21.66 17.54 -6.15
CA GLY A 234 -21.94 16.47 -5.19
C GLY A 234 -23.41 16.04 -5.14
N TYR A 235 -24.24 16.42 -6.11
CA TYR A 235 -25.61 15.91 -6.20
C TYR A 235 -25.61 14.55 -6.89
N SER A 236 -26.39 13.62 -6.35
CA SER A 236 -26.54 12.30 -6.95
C SER A 236 -27.15 12.37 -8.34
N SER A 237 -26.65 11.54 -9.25
CA SER A 237 -27.04 11.51 -10.66
C SER A 237 -27.24 10.08 -11.13
N ASP A 238 -28.34 9.83 -11.84
CA ASP A 238 -28.61 8.60 -12.57
C ASP A 238 -28.23 8.69 -14.07
N ASN A 239 -27.72 9.85 -14.50
CA ASN A 239 -27.27 10.06 -15.87
C ASN A 239 -26.05 9.17 -16.19
N PRO A 240 -26.14 8.28 -17.21
CA PRO A 240 -25.04 7.40 -17.61
C PRO A 240 -23.74 8.12 -17.98
N ASP A 241 -23.83 9.30 -18.60
CA ASP A 241 -22.65 10.06 -19.01
C ASP A 241 -21.89 10.60 -17.80
N VAL A 242 -22.61 11.08 -16.78
CA VAL A 242 -22.01 11.53 -15.51
C VAL A 242 -21.33 10.34 -14.82
N GLY A 243 -21.99 9.18 -14.78
CA GLY A 243 -21.42 7.96 -14.21
C GLY A 243 -20.12 7.54 -14.90
N GLY A 244 -20.13 7.45 -16.23
CA GLY A 244 -18.95 7.07 -17.01
C GLY A 244 -17.79 8.05 -16.83
N GLN A 245 -18.06 9.35 -16.87
CA GLN A 245 -17.03 10.38 -16.66
C GLN A 245 -16.44 10.34 -15.26
N LEU A 246 -17.28 10.18 -14.23
CA LEU A 246 -16.83 10.10 -12.84
C LEU A 246 -15.92 8.89 -12.61
N VAL A 247 -16.36 7.69 -13.02
CA VAL A 247 -15.58 6.46 -12.82
C VAL A 247 -14.24 6.53 -13.55
N ASN A 248 -14.26 6.94 -14.83
CA ASN A 248 -13.02 7.09 -15.61
C ASN A 248 -12.06 8.07 -14.93
N ARG A 249 -12.55 9.23 -14.47
CA ARG A 249 -11.71 10.22 -13.78
C ARG A 249 -11.10 9.68 -12.48
N LEU A 250 -11.88 8.96 -11.67
CA LEU A 250 -11.42 8.38 -10.40
C LEU A 250 -10.29 7.36 -10.62
N ILE A 251 -10.32 6.63 -11.73
CA ILE A 251 -9.26 5.70 -12.14
C ILE A 251 -8.06 6.48 -12.72
N ASP A 252 -8.33 7.35 -13.70
CA ASP A 252 -7.33 8.08 -14.48
C ASP A 252 -6.48 9.02 -13.62
N LYS A 253 -7.03 9.58 -12.53
CA LYS A 253 -6.25 10.42 -11.61
C LYS A 253 -5.08 9.67 -10.99
N ILE A 254 -5.14 8.33 -10.91
CA ILE A 254 -4.05 7.48 -10.40
C ILE A 254 -3.28 6.85 -11.57
N GLU A 255 -3.98 6.18 -12.50
CA GLU A 255 -3.35 5.36 -13.55
C GLU A 255 -2.49 6.20 -14.51
N ASN A 256 -2.89 7.44 -14.83
CA ASN A 256 -2.09 8.33 -15.69
C ASN A 256 -0.81 8.84 -15.00
N TYR A 257 -0.72 8.70 -13.67
CA TYR A 257 0.33 9.27 -12.84
C TYR A 257 1.13 8.21 -12.08
N THR A 258 1.11 6.95 -12.54
CA THR A 258 1.86 5.82 -11.94
C THR A 258 3.37 6.05 -11.81
N ARG A 259 3.94 6.99 -12.55
CA ARG A 259 5.36 7.42 -12.43
C ARG A 259 5.64 8.24 -11.18
N GLU A 260 4.64 8.87 -10.57
CA GLU A 260 4.76 9.56 -9.28
C GLU A 260 4.90 8.56 -8.12
N LEU A 261 4.49 7.29 -8.31
CA LEU A 261 4.51 6.27 -7.27
C LEU A 261 5.92 5.69 -7.05
N PRO A 262 6.20 5.12 -5.85
CA PRO A 262 7.45 4.42 -5.56
C PRO A 262 7.80 3.32 -6.59
N GLN A 263 8.79 3.59 -7.42
CA GLN A 263 9.22 2.66 -8.47
C GLN A 263 9.92 1.42 -7.87
N PRO A 264 9.83 0.27 -8.56
CA PRO A 264 10.50 -0.95 -8.11
C PRO A 264 12.04 -0.78 -8.16
N GLU A 265 12.72 -1.42 -7.21
CA GLU A 265 14.16 -1.28 -7.00
C GLU A 265 14.91 -2.52 -7.51
N TYR A 266 15.83 -2.34 -8.46
CA TYR A 266 16.65 -3.42 -8.99
C TYR A 266 18.02 -3.48 -8.32
N THR A 267 18.40 -4.67 -7.84
CA THR A 267 19.73 -4.96 -7.33
C THR A 267 20.31 -6.18 -8.03
N GLY A 268 21.43 -6.03 -8.73
CA GLY A 268 22.12 -7.13 -9.38
C GLY A 268 23.00 -6.70 -10.55
N PRO A 269 23.63 -7.66 -11.25
CA PRO A 269 24.37 -7.40 -12.49
C PRO A 269 23.47 -6.86 -13.60
N GLU A 270 24.04 -6.24 -14.64
CA GLU A 270 23.26 -5.66 -15.73
C GLU A 270 22.46 -6.70 -16.52
N ASN A 271 23.09 -7.85 -16.82
CA ASN A 271 22.49 -8.98 -17.53
C ASN A 271 22.61 -10.26 -16.67
N PRO A 272 21.70 -10.49 -15.71
CA PRO A 272 21.75 -11.68 -14.87
C PRO A 272 21.15 -12.90 -15.58
N ASP A 273 21.52 -14.10 -15.14
CA ASP A 273 20.93 -15.35 -15.64
C ASP A 273 19.46 -15.50 -15.23
N VAL A 274 19.12 -14.94 -14.05
CA VAL A 274 17.78 -14.99 -13.46
C VAL A 274 17.48 -13.66 -12.77
N ILE A 275 16.25 -13.17 -12.91
CA ILE A 275 15.69 -12.09 -12.07
C ILE A 275 14.63 -12.68 -11.14
N ILE A 276 14.72 -12.35 -9.86
CA ILE A 276 13.67 -12.62 -8.87
C ILE A 276 12.86 -11.36 -8.64
N ILE A 277 11.55 -11.43 -8.84
CA ILE A 277 10.59 -10.41 -8.43
C ILE A 277 10.04 -10.77 -7.06
N SER A 278 10.04 -9.84 -6.11
CA SER A 278 9.49 -10.07 -4.78
C SER A 278 9.14 -8.77 -4.04
N TYR A 279 8.45 -8.87 -2.91
CA TYR A 279 8.01 -7.78 -2.05
C TYR A 279 7.88 -8.26 -0.59
N GLY A 280 7.76 -7.32 0.36
CA GLY A 280 7.70 -7.65 1.79
C GLY A 280 8.90 -8.47 2.25
N ILE A 281 8.69 -9.39 3.21
CA ILE A 281 9.76 -10.20 3.79
C ILE A 281 10.48 -11.08 2.75
N SER A 282 9.74 -11.57 1.74
CA SER A 282 10.28 -12.42 0.67
C SER A 282 11.37 -11.70 -0.14
N ALA A 283 11.29 -10.37 -0.30
CA ALA A 283 12.31 -9.58 -0.98
C ALA A 283 13.65 -9.57 -0.23
N ARG A 284 13.62 -9.56 1.11
CA ARG A 284 14.87 -9.64 1.91
C ARG A 284 15.57 -10.98 1.70
N SER A 285 14.80 -12.06 1.67
CA SER A 285 15.33 -13.39 1.40
C SER A 285 15.93 -13.48 -0.01
N ALA A 286 15.29 -12.88 -1.01
CA ALA A 286 15.82 -12.81 -2.37
C ALA A 286 17.13 -12.03 -2.45
N LEU A 287 17.23 -10.87 -1.78
CA LEU A 287 18.47 -10.09 -1.70
C LEU A 287 19.60 -10.88 -1.03
N ALA A 288 19.30 -11.59 0.06
CA ALA A 288 20.27 -12.45 0.73
C ALA A 288 20.71 -13.64 -0.16
N ALA A 289 19.79 -14.22 -0.92
CA ALA A 289 20.09 -15.28 -1.88
C ALA A 289 21.01 -14.78 -3.00
N ALA A 290 20.74 -13.60 -3.57
CA ALA A 290 21.57 -12.97 -4.60
C ALA A 290 23.01 -12.70 -4.14
N ARG A 291 23.19 -12.29 -2.88
CA ARG A 291 24.53 -12.12 -2.29
C ARG A 291 25.27 -13.46 -2.15
N ARG A 292 24.57 -14.54 -1.75
CA ARG A 292 25.17 -15.86 -1.49
C ARG A 292 25.47 -16.65 -2.78
N ILE A 293 24.61 -16.58 -3.78
CA ILE A 293 24.73 -17.38 -5.00
C ILE A 293 25.84 -16.88 -5.95
N ARG A 294 26.22 -15.60 -5.84
CA ARG A 294 27.30 -15.00 -6.65
C ARG A 294 28.61 -15.79 -6.55
N CYS A 295 28.86 -16.45 -5.41
CA CYS A 295 30.04 -17.30 -5.20
C CYS A 295 30.00 -18.63 -5.97
N GLN A 296 28.93 -18.93 -6.70
CA GLN A 296 28.65 -20.24 -7.29
C GLN A 296 28.40 -20.17 -8.81
N GLY A 297 28.78 -19.06 -9.45
CA GLY A 297 28.77 -18.92 -10.91
C GLY A 297 27.42 -18.63 -11.57
N ILE A 298 26.32 -18.49 -10.80
CA ILE A 298 25.02 -18.04 -11.31
C ILE A 298 24.82 -16.56 -10.96
N SER A 299 24.55 -15.75 -11.96
CA SER A 299 24.25 -14.32 -11.82
C SER A 299 22.77 -14.12 -11.51
N LEU A 300 22.46 -13.63 -10.31
CA LEU A 300 21.09 -13.42 -9.82
C LEU A 300 20.81 -11.94 -9.59
N GLY A 301 19.78 -11.41 -10.25
CA GLY A 301 19.22 -10.08 -10.01
C GLY A 301 17.94 -10.16 -9.16
N VAL A 302 17.67 -9.10 -8.40
CA VAL A 302 16.45 -8.97 -7.59
C VAL A 302 15.75 -7.69 -7.97
N LEU A 303 14.47 -7.80 -8.35
CA LEU A 303 13.56 -6.69 -8.56
C LEU A 303 12.56 -6.65 -7.40
N LYS A 304 12.74 -5.66 -6.53
CA LYS A 304 11.92 -5.46 -5.34
C LYS A 304 10.79 -4.49 -5.63
N LEU A 305 9.55 -4.95 -5.50
CA LEU A 305 8.38 -4.08 -5.67
C LEU A 305 8.19 -3.23 -4.41
N LYS A 306 7.99 -1.92 -4.60
CA LYS A 306 7.59 -0.97 -3.54
C LYS A 306 6.12 -0.60 -3.70
N THR A 307 5.68 -0.31 -4.92
CA THR A 307 4.27 -0.24 -5.28
C THR A 307 3.78 -1.61 -5.77
N ILE A 308 2.66 -2.04 -5.20
CA ILE A 308 1.92 -3.23 -5.59
C ILE A 308 0.77 -2.84 -6.52
N TRP A 309 0.03 -1.79 -6.16
CA TRP A 309 -1.07 -1.26 -6.95
C TRP A 309 -0.95 0.26 -7.13
N PRO A 310 -1.22 0.79 -8.34
CA PRO A 310 -1.27 0.05 -9.62
C PRO A 310 0.05 -0.69 -9.90
N PHE A 311 -0.02 -1.84 -10.59
CA PHE A 311 1.15 -2.67 -10.82
C PHE A 311 2.10 -1.97 -11.82
N PRO A 312 3.42 -1.85 -11.53
CA PRO A 312 4.35 -1.07 -12.35
C PRO A 312 4.81 -1.83 -13.61
N GLU A 313 3.86 -2.15 -14.51
CA GLU A 313 4.05 -3.01 -15.68
C GLU A 313 5.26 -2.61 -16.55
N GLN A 314 5.34 -1.33 -16.94
CA GLN A 314 6.39 -0.83 -17.83
C GLN A 314 7.79 -0.99 -17.21
N ALA A 315 7.92 -0.69 -15.92
CA ALA A 315 9.19 -0.82 -15.20
C ALA A 315 9.59 -2.30 -15.04
N VAL A 316 8.64 -3.16 -14.68
CA VAL A 316 8.86 -4.60 -14.53
C VAL A 316 9.26 -5.22 -15.87
N ALA A 317 8.51 -4.96 -16.95
CA ALA A 317 8.81 -5.47 -18.29
C ALA A 317 10.21 -5.04 -18.76
N LYS A 318 10.56 -3.77 -18.60
CA LYS A 318 11.87 -3.22 -18.98
C LYS A 318 13.03 -3.92 -18.26
N ILE A 319 12.88 -4.21 -16.97
CA ILE A 319 13.94 -4.85 -16.16
C ILE A 319 14.01 -6.34 -16.46
N CYS A 320 12.86 -7.01 -16.56
CA CYS A 320 12.76 -8.44 -16.85
C CYS A 320 13.22 -8.82 -18.27
N ALA A 321 13.32 -7.87 -19.20
CA ALA A 321 13.91 -8.08 -20.51
C ALA A 321 15.40 -8.45 -20.44
N ARG A 322 16.11 -8.06 -19.38
CA ARG A 322 17.57 -8.23 -19.21
C ARG A 322 18.03 -9.64 -18.87
N ALA A 323 17.11 -10.53 -18.49
CA ALA A 323 17.43 -11.87 -18.02
C ALA A 323 16.62 -12.92 -18.79
N PRO A 324 17.20 -14.07 -19.14
CA PRO A 324 16.46 -15.12 -19.84
C PRO A 324 15.37 -15.77 -18.97
N ARG A 325 15.48 -15.69 -17.63
CA ARG A 325 14.57 -16.33 -16.67
C ARG A 325 14.06 -15.34 -15.64
N VAL A 326 12.79 -15.47 -15.29
CA VAL A 326 12.13 -14.64 -14.27
C VAL A 326 11.42 -15.54 -13.28
N VAL A 327 11.70 -15.35 -12.00
CA VAL A 327 11.06 -16.06 -10.89
C VAL A 327 10.31 -15.04 -10.05
N VAL A 328 9.08 -15.35 -9.65
CA VAL A 328 8.32 -14.53 -8.70
C VAL A 328 8.28 -15.28 -7.38
N ALA A 329 8.89 -14.71 -6.33
CA ALA A 329 8.96 -15.31 -5.01
C ALA A 329 7.97 -14.61 -4.07
N GLU A 330 6.92 -15.31 -3.66
CA GLU A 330 5.85 -14.75 -2.84
C GLU A 330 5.19 -15.78 -1.89
N MET A 331 4.78 -15.30 -0.71
CA MET A 331 4.11 -16.11 0.32
C MET A 331 2.58 -16.17 0.10
N ASN A 332 2.18 -16.53 -1.12
CA ASN A 332 0.80 -16.83 -1.51
C ASN A 332 0.77 -17.78 -2.74
N LYS A 333 -0.40 -17.97 -3.38
CA LYS A 333 -0.57 -18.86 -4.56
C LYS A 333 -0.26 -18.22 -5.93
N GLY A 334 0.56 -17.18 -5.99
CA GLY A 334 0.94 -16.55 -7.26
C GLY A 334 0.11 -15.32 -7.62
N GLN A 335 -0.21 -14.45 -6.66
CA GLN A 335 -1.04 -13.27 -6.91
C GLN A 335 -0.29 -12.23 -7.77
N ILE A 336 0.97 -11.93 -7.45
CA ILE A 336 1.80 -11.05 -8.30
C ILE A 336 2.29 -11.77 -9.56
N LEU A 337 2.53 -13.09 -9.50
CA LEU A 337 2.90 -13.86 -10.69
C LEU A 337 1.90 -13.68 -11.84
N ARG A 338 0.61 -13.55 -11.54
CA ARG A 338 -0.43 -13.31 -12.55
C ARG A 338 -0.25 -11.96 -13.23
N GLU A 339 -0.02 -10.90 -12.46
CA GLU A 339 0.21 -9.56 -12.99
C GLU A 339 1.52 -9.47 -13.80
N VAL A 340 2.58 -10.13 -13.33
CA VAL A 340 3.85 -10.24 -14.07
C VAL A 340 3.64 -10.91 -15.43
N LYS A 341 2.81 -11.96 -15.49
CA LYS A 341 2.49 -12.61 -16.76
C LYS A 341 1.59 -11.75 -17.65
N ALA A 342 0.61 -11.06 -17.06
CA ALA A 342 -0.28 -10.13 -17.77
C ALA A 342 0.51 -8.96 -18.40
N ALA A 343 1.57 -8.50 -17.73
CA ALA A 343 2.52 -7.49 -18.22
C ALA A 343 3.44 -7.99 -19.36
N GLY A 344 3.20 -9.19 -19.91
CA GLY A 344 3.94 -9.74 -21.05
C GLY A 344 5.12 -10.65 -20.70
N ILE A 345 5.43 -10.87 -19.41
CA ILE A 345 6.53 -11.76 -18.99
C ILE A 345 5.99 -13.19 -18.81
N THR A 346 5.48 -13.79 -19.90
CA THR A 346 4.82 -15.10 -19.88
C THR A 346 5.71 -16.25 -19.39
N ARG A 347 7.04 -16.11 -19.56
CA ARG A 347 8.07 -17.03 -19.06
C ARG A 347 8.27 -17.01 -17.54
N ALA A 348 7.64 -16.09 -16.82
CA ALA A 348 7.77 -16.01 -15.37
C ALA A 348 7.21 -17.27 -14.69
N ILE A 349 7.93 -17.77 -13.69
CA ILE A 349 7.53 -18.93 -12.88
C ILE A 349 7.45 -18.57 -11.39
N GLY A 350 6.57 -19.22 -10.65
CA GLY A 350 6.37 -18.96 -9.22
C GLY A 350 7.25 -19.82 -8.33
N LEU A 351 7.90 -19.19 -7.36
CA LEU A 351 8.35 -19.80 -6.11
C LEU A 351 7.35 -19.39 -5.02
N ASN A 352 6.27 -20.15 -4.94
CA ASN A 352 5.08 -19.80 -4.18
C ASN A 352 5.01 -20.62 -2.89
N ARG A 353 4.70 -19.97 -1.77
CA ARG A 353 4.59 -20.63 -0.46
C ARG A 353 3.30 -20.25 0.26
N THR A 354 2.67 -21.23 0.90
CA THR A 354 1.38 -21.06 1.62
C THR A 354 1.32 -21.88 2.90
N ASP A 355 2.44 -22.00 3.61
CA ASP A 355 2.61 -22.92 4.74
C ASP A 355 3.07 -22.19 6.01
N THR A 356 2.77 -20.88 6.13
CA THR A 356 3.22 -19.96 7.20
C THR A 356 4.71 -19.64 7.26
N ARG A 357 5.56 -20.36 6.52
CA ARG A 357 7.00 -20.15 6.61
C ARG A 357 7.44 -19.01 5.70
N VAL A 358 8.50 -18.33 6.11
CA VAL A 358 9.21 -17.41 5.23
C VAL A 358 9.94 -18.22 4.16
N ILE A 359 9.99 -17.72 2.93
CA ILE A 359 10.85 -18.29 1.89
C ILE A 359 12.30 -18.01 2.29
N MET A 360 13.09 -19.04 2.56
CA MET A 360 14.47 -18.88 3.02
C MET A 360 15.44 -18.67 1.83
N PRO A 361 16.56 -17.95 2.02
CA PRO A 361 17.53 -17.73 0.94
C PRO A 361 18.06 -19.02 0.31
N GLY A 362 18.24 -20.08 1.11
CA GLY A 362 18.70 -21.38 0.61
C GLY A 362 17.71 -22.04 -0.35
N GLU A 363 16.42 -21.88 -0.10
CA GLU A 363 15.36 -22.44 -0.95
C GLU A 363 15.30 -21.72 -2.30
N ILE A 364 15.48 -20.39 -2.28
CA ILE A 364 15.63 -19.59 -3.49
C ILE A 364 16.83 -20.07 -4.32
N ILE A 365 17.98 -20.27 -3.68
CA ILE A 365 19.20 -20.74 -4.35
C ILE A 365 18.99 -22.12 -4.96
N SER A 366 18.43 -23.08 -4.19
CA SER A 366 18.15 -24.43 -4.69
C SER A 366 17.20 -24.40 -5.89
N TYR A 367 16.10 -23.65 -5.78
CA TYR A 367 15.12 -23.51 -6.86
C TYR A 367 15.75 -22.92 -8.13
N VAL A 368 16.56 -21.86 -7.99
CA VAL A 368 17.26 -21.23 -9.12
C VAL A 368 18.22 -22.23 -9.78
N LYS A 369 18.99 -22.99 -8.99
CA LYS A 369 19.92 -24.00 -9.52
C LYS A 369 19.23 -25.09 -10.32
N GLU A 370 18.15 -25.65 -9.78
CA GLU A 370 17.37 -26.69 -10.45
C GLU A 370 16.88 -26.19 -11.82
N ARG A 371 16.39 -24.95 -11.88
CA ARG A 371 15.87 -24.34 -13.12
C ARG A 371 16.95 -23.94 -14.12
N CYS A 372 18.15 -23.61 -13.66
CA CYS A 372 19.29 -23.38 -14.54
C CYS A 372 19.83 -24.70 -15.11
N ALA A 373 19.89 -25.77 -14.32
CA ALA A 373 20.39 -27.08 -14.74
C ALA A 373 19.47 -27.79 -15.76
N CYS A 374 18.14 -27.69 -15.61
CA CYS A 374 17.18 -28.27 -16.55
C CYS A 374 17.16 -27.63 -17.95
N ALA A 375 17.89 -26.53 -18.17
CA ALA A 375 17.93 -25.82 -19.45
C ALA A 375 19.21 -26.07 -20.26
N THR A 376 20.17 -26.80 -19.70
CA THR A 376 21.45 -27.17 -20.34
C THR A 376 21.48 -28.61 -20.86
N GLY A 377 20.37 -29.34 -20.78
CA GLY A 377 20.14 -30.64 -21.42
C GLY A 377 18.88 -30.56 -22.27
#